data_AF-A0A7W9HRG2-F1
#
_entry.id   AF-A0A7W9HRG2-F1
#
_cell.length_a   1.000
_cell.length_b   1.000
_cell.length_c   1.000
_cell.angle_alpha   90.00
_cell.angle_beta   90.00
_cell.angle_gamma   90.00
#
_symmetry.space_group_name_H-M   'P 1'
#
loop_
_entity.id
_entity.type
_entity.pdbx_description
1 polymer ?
#
loop_
_entity_poly.entity_id
_entity_poly.type
_entity_poly.pdbx_seq_one_letter_code
_entity_poly.pdbx_strand_id
1 'polypeptide(L)'
;MGEAWVDKCLTGADRRAVGFIGLGLVAALVLWVVSERIGSPWVFVLTPLCVEFAVPGLRHFFSRRSLVRLLDSYPRHAVSVAFVPGRARVGRQTYLETAGSDRTFLRLWEVPERVRENIRRGGQVWMAGPDPRGRAAVLTRGAPFLTLGRVVIR
;
A
#
# COMPACT_ATOMS: atom_id res chain seq x y z
N MET A 1 -13.32 14.50 -5.77
CA MET A 1 -13.48 13.56 -4.64
C MET A 1 -13.57 14.39 -3.36
N GLY A 2 -14.56 14.17 -2.50
CA GLY A 2 -14.76 15.00 -1.30
C GLY A 2 -13.86 14.61 -0.12
N GLU A 3 -13.62 15.53 0.82
CA GLU A 3 -12.76 15.31 1.99
C GLU A 3 -13.18 14.11 2.83
N ALA A 4 -14.48 13.94 3.09
CA ALA A 4 -15.00 12.81 3.85
C ALA A 4 -14.61 11.44 3.26
N TRP A 5 -14.44 11.34 1.94
CA TRP A 5 -13.98 10.10 1.32
C TRP A 5 -12.47 9.90 1.51
N VAL A 6 -11.69 10.98 1.45
CA VAL A 6 -10.25 10.94 1.71
C VAL A 6 -10.00 10.49 3.15
N ASP A 7 -10.70 11.06 4.12
CA ASP A 7 -10.62 10.68 5.53
C ASP A 7 -11.00 9.21 5.75
N LYS A 8 -12.05 8.73 5.06
CA LYS A 8 -12.43 7.32 5.09
C LYS A 8 -11.34 6.41 4.52
N CYS A 9 -10.68 6.83 3.44
CA CYS A 9 -9.57 6.07 2.85
C CYS A 9 -8.33 6.08 3.76
N LEU A 10 -8.00 7.22 4.38
CA LEU A 10 -6.89 7.36 5.31
C LEU A 10 -7.11 6.54 6.57
N THR A 11 -8.29 6.64 7.19
CA THR A 11 -8.68 5.82 8.33
C THR A 11 -8.65 4.33 7.99
N GLY A 12 -9.11 3.96 6.79
CA GLY A 12 -9.03 2.58 6.30
C GLY A 12 -7.59 2.10 6.06
N ALA A 13 -6.68 2.98 5.66
CA ALA A 13 -5.26 2.66 5.53
C ALA A 13 -4.60 2.51 6.92
N ASP A 14 -4.87 3.44 7.85
CA ASP A 14 -4.39 3.41 9.23
C ASP A 14 -4.83 2.12 9.94
N ARG A 15 -6.13 1.74 9.85
CA ARG A 15 -6.63 0.49 10.44
C ARG A 15 -5.96 -0.76 9.87
N ARG A 16 -5.71 -0.81 8.56
CA ARG A 16 -5.00 -1.94 7.94
C ARG A 16 -3.56 -2.00 8.41
N ALA A 17 -2.89 -0.86 8.53
CA ALA A 17 -1.53 -0.79 9.01
C ALA A 17 -1.41 -1.29 10.46
N VAL A 18 -2.33 -0.87 11.34
CA VAL A 18 -2.44 -1.39 12.71
C VAL A 18 -2.67 -2.90 12.70
N GLY A 19 -3.55 -3.41 11.82
CA GLY A 19 -3.78 -4.85 11.68
C GLY A 19 -2.52 -5.65 11.35
N PHE A 20 -1.69 -5.17 10.41
CA PHE A 20 -0.43 -5.82 10.07
C PHE A 20 0.61 -5.77 11.20
N ILE A 21 0.72 -4.64 11.90
CA ILE A 21 1.59 -4.54 13.09
C ILE A 21 1.11 -5.49 14.18
N GLY A 22 -0.19 -5.50 14.47
CA GLY A 22 -0.79 -6.41 15.45
C GLY A 22 -0.52 -7.87 15.11
N LEU A 23 -0.65 -8.25 13.84
CA LEU A 23 -0.33 -9.60 13.39
C LEU A 23 1.14 -9.96 13.65
N GLY A 24 2.08 -9.06 13.34
CA GLY A 24 3.50 -9.27 13.64
C GLY A 24 3.79 -9.41 15.14
N LEU A 25 3.17 -8.58 15.97
CA LEU A 25 3.31 -8.64 17.43
C LEU A 25 2.72 -9.93 18.02
N VAL A 26 1.53 -10.34 17.55
CA VAL A 26 0.90 -11.61 17.97
C VAL A 26 1.76 -12.79 17.56
N ALA A 27 2.30 -12.79 16.33
CA ALA A 27 3.22 -13.84 15.88
C ALA A 27 4.47 -13.91 16.76
N ALA A 28 5.07 -12.77 17.10
CA ALA A 28 6.23 -12.71 17.99
C ALA A 28 5.91 -13.21 19.41
N LEU A 29 4.75 -12.84 19.95
CA LEU A 29 4.27 -13.31 21.25
C LEU A 29 4.08 -14.84 21.25
N VAL A 30 3.47 -15.38 20.20
CA VAL A 30 3.29 -16.84 20.04
C VAL A 30 4.65 -17.54 19.98
N LEU A 31 5.61 -17.02 19.21
CA LEU A 31 6.97 -17.58 19.16
C LEU A 31 7.65 -17.57 20.53
N TRP A 32 7.53 -16.47 21.28
CA TRP A 32 8.09 -16.39 22.62
C TRP A 32 7.47 -17.43 23.57
N VAL A 33 6.13 -17.55 23.60
CA VAL A 33 5.44 -18.57 24.41
C VAL A 33 5.87 -19.99 24.02
N VAL A 34 5.99 -20.29 22.72
CA VAL A 34 6.46 -21.59 22.23
C VAL A 34 7.91 -21.86 22.65
N SER A 35 8.78 -20.85 22.55
CA SER A 35 10.18 -20.95 22.99
C SER A 35 10.29 -21.31 24.47
N GLU A 36 9.53 -20.63 25.33
CA GLU A 36 9.48 -20.91 26.78
C GLU A 36 8.96 -22.33 27.06
N ARG A 37 7.93 -22.78 26.34
CA ARG A 37 7.34 -24.12 26.53
C ARG A 37 8.23 -25.26 26.09
N ILE A 38 9.02 -25.07 25.04
CA ILE A 38 9.92 -26.10 24.49
C ILE A 38 11.31 -26.01 25.13
N GLY A 39 11.64 -24.87 25.77
CA GLY A 39 12.99 -24.60 26.30
C GLY A 39 14.05 -24.45 25.21
N SER A 40 13.64 -24.16 23.96
CA SER A 40 14.54 -24.11 22.81
C SER A 40 14.63 -22.69 22.24
N PRO A 41 15.80 -22.03 22.31
CA PRO A 41 15.99 -20.71 21.73
C PRO A 41 16.01 -20.72 20.20
N TRP A 42 16.06 -21.89 19.56
CA TRP A 42 16.05 -22.01 18.10
C TRP A 42 14.75 -21.52 17.46
N VAL A 43 13.66 -21.41 18.23
CA VAL A 43 12.38 -20.86 17.77
C VAL A 43 12.53 -19.41 17.28
N PHE A 44 13.50 -18.64 17.81
CA PHE A 44 13.76 -17.26 17.39
C PHE A 44 14.27 -17.14 15.95
N VAL A 45 14.67 -18.23 15.29
CA VAL A 45 14.96 -18.24 13.84
C VAL A 45 13.75 -17.80 13.02
N LEU A 46 12.53 -17.90 13.56
CA LEU A 46 11.30 -17.45 12.91
C LEU A 46 10.99 -15.96 13.12
N THR A 47 11.79 -15.21 13.89
CA THR A 47 11.60 -13.76 14.10
C THR A 47 11.48 -12.94 12.80
N PRO A 48 12.26 -13.21 11.73
CA PRO A 48 12.11 -12.52 10.46
C PRO A 48 10.68 -12.63 9.88
N LEU A 49 9.98 -13.74 10.11
CA LEU A 49 8.60 -13.93 9.66
C LEU A 49 7.64 -12.97 10.36
N CYS A 50 7.83 -12.72 11.66
CA CYS A 50 7.04 -11.75 12.41
C CYS A 50 7.23 -10.32 11.86
N VAL A 51 8.48 -9.98 11.51
CA VAL A 51 8.79 -8.69 10.89
C VAL A 51 8.12 -8.58 9.52
N GLU A 52 8.20 -9.62 8.69
CA GLU A 52 7.56 -9.66 7.38
C GLU A 52 6.04 -9.41 7.42
N PHE A 53 5.35 -9.89 8.48
CA PHE A 53 3.94 -9.58 8.71
C PHE A 53 3.69 -8.12 9.07
N ALA A 54 4.62 -7.48 9.79
CA ALA A 54 4.52 -6.07 10.19
C ALA A 54 4.96 -5.09 9.10
N VAL A 55 5.80 -5.50 8.13
CA VAL A 55 6.35 -4.65 7.05
C VAL A 55 5.30 -3.76 6.38
N PRO A 56 4.12 -4.27 5.95
CA PRO A 56 3.09 -3.45 5.32
C PRO A 56 2.61 -2.30 6.21
N GLY A 57 2.42 -2.58 7.50
CA GLY A 57 2.00 -1.60 8.49
C GLY A 57 3.08 -0.57 8.75
N LEU A 58 4.32 -1.02 8.99
CA LEU A 58 5.47 -0.13 9.19
C LEU A 58 5.66 0.81 8.01
N ARG A 59 5.59 0.28 6.78
CA ARG A 59 5.71 1.06 5.55
C ARG A 59 4.65 2.17 5.48
N HIS A 60 3.40 1.84 5.82
CA HIS A 60 2.33 2.85 5.88
C HIS A 60 2.66 3.93 6.89
N PHE A 61 3.03 3.60 8.13
CA PHE A 61 3.35 4.61 9.16
C PHE A 61 4.53 5.50 8.78
N PHE A 62 5.61 4.94 8.22
CA PHE A 62 6.75 5.73 7.75
C PHE A 62 6.40 6.62 6.54
N SER A 63 5.45 6.22 5.71
CA SER A 63 5.02 7.00 4.54
C SER A 63 3.83 7.92 4.80
N ARG A 64 3.11 7.75 5.92
CA ARG A 64 1.87 8.46 6.25
C ARG A 64 2.01 9.97 6.17
N ARG A 65 3.07 10.53 6.76
CA ARG A 65 3.33 11.99 6.73
C ARG A 65 3.55 12.51 5.31
N SER A 66 4.25 11.74 4.47
CA SER A 66 4.44 12.10 3.06
C SER A 66 3.12 12.02 2.29
N LEU A 67 2.30 11.03 2.60
CA LEU A 67 1.02 10.79 1.97
C LEU A 67 0.01 11.91 2.29
N VAL A 68 -0.09 12.32 3.56
CA VAL A 68 -0.92 13.47 3.98
C VAL A 68 -0.42 14.75 3.31
N ARG A 69 0.89 15.01 3.34
CA ARG A 69 1.46 16.18 2.66
C ARG A 69 1.12 16.23 1.17
N LEU A 70 1.16 15.09 0.46
CA LEU A 70 0.79 15.01 -0.94
C LEU A 70 -0.68 15.35 -1.18
N LEU A 71 -1.57 14.88 -0.31
CA LEU A 71 -3.01 15.19 -0.37
C LEU A 71 -3.29 16.67 -0.14
N ASP A 72 -2.53 17.31 0.76
CA ASP A 72 -2.68 18.73 1.08
C ASP A 72 -2.06 19.65 0.02
N SER A 73 -0.93 19.23 -0.57
CA SER A 73 -0.11 20.10 -1.44
C SER A 73 -0.49 20.03 -2.92
N TYR A 74 -1.13 18.95 -3.37
CA TYR A 74 -1.41 18.73 -4.79
C TYR A 74 -2.90 18.54 -5.06
N PRO A 75 -3.42 19.12 -6.18
CA PRO A 75 -4.79 18.89 -6.57
C PRO A 75 -5.02 17.42 -6.93
N ARG A 76 -6.14 16.89 -6.42
CA ARG A 76 -6.59 15.52 -6.67
C ARG A 76 -7.23 15.44 -8.06
N HIS A 77 -6.72 14.58 -8.91
CA HIS A 77 -7.25 14.37 -10.26
C HIS A 77 -7.43 12.89 -10.55
N ALA A 78 -8.39 12.57 -11.42
CA ALA A 78 -8.62 11.20 -11.88
C ALA A 78 -7.63 10.87 -13.00
N VAL A 79 -6.99 9.72 -12.89
CA VAL A 79 -6.04 9.19 -13.87
C VAL A 79 -6.56 7.85 -14.36
N SER A 80 -6.76 7.75 -15.67
CA SER A 80 -7.09 6.48 -16.32
C SER A 80 -5.87 5.56 -16.29
N VAL A 81 -6.08 4.33 -15.84
CA VAL A 81 -5.01 3.36 -15.63
C VAL A 81 -5.40 1.97 -16.09
N ALA A 82 -4.44 1.25 -16.64
CA ALA A 82 -4.56 -0.16 -16.99
C ALA A 82 -3.50 -0.99 -16.26
N PHE A 83 -3.77 -2.28 -16.02
CA PHE A 83 -2.74 -3.17 -15.49
C PHE A 83 -1.76 -3.55 -16.59
N VAL A 84 -0.46 -3.43 -16.33
CA VAL A 84 0.56 -3.79 -17.31
C VAL A 84 0.51 -5.30 -17.60
N PRO A 85 0.29 -5.74 -18.85
CA PRO A 85 0.30 -7.15 -19.22
C PRO A 85 1.63 -7.81 -18.85
N GLY A 86 1.59 -8.99 -18.22
CA GLY A 86 2.79 -9.73 -17.79
C GLY A 86 3.59 -9.10 -16.61
N ARG A 87 3.25 -7.87 -16.17
CA ARG A 87 3.88 -7.20 -15.00
C ARG A 87 2.87 -6.70 -13.97
N ALA A 88 1.61 -7.09 -14.11
CA ALA A 88 0.52 -6.66 -13.24
C ALA A 88 0.81 -6.89 -11.75
N ARG A 89 1.66 -7.89 -11.43
CA ARG A 89 2.20 -8.12 -10.09
C ARG A 89 3.64 -8.60 -10.15
N VAL A 90 4.55 -7.87 -9.51
CA VAL A 90 5.92 -8.33 -9.25
C VAL A 90 6.13 -8.27 -7.74
N GLY A 91 6.13 -9.44 -7.09
CA GLY A 91 6.13 -9.54 -5.63
C GLY A 91 4.90 -8.88 -4.97
N ARG A 92 5.15 -7.88 -4.11
CA ARG A 92 4.11 -7.06 -3.44
C ARG A 92 3.77 -5.77 -4.20
N GLN A 93 4.31 -5.59 -5.41
CA GLN A 93 4.09 -4.40 -6.22
C GLN A 93 3.07 -4.65 -7.33
N THR A 94 2.23 -3.64 -7.54
CA THR A 94 1.28 -3.57 -8.65
C THR A 94 1.73 -2.48 -9.60
N TYR A 95 1.86 -2.82 -10.88
CA TYR A 95 2.21 -1.88 -11.93
C TYR A 95 0.96 -1.52 -12.74
N LEU A 96 0.69 -0.23 -12.79
CA LEU A 96 -0.37 0.35 -13.58
C LEU A 96 0.25 1.26 -14.63
N GLU A 97 -0.22 1.16 -15.86
CA GLU A 97 0.12 2.05 -16.96
C GLU A 97 -0.89 3.20 -16.98
N THR A 98 -0.41 4.44 -17.07
CA THR A 98 -1.28 5.61 -17.18
C THR A 98 -1.68 5.85 -18.63
N ALA A 99 -2.97 6.10 -18.89
CA ALA A 99 -3.45 6.36 -20.25
C ALA A 99 -2.72 7.57 -20.87
N GLY A 100 -2.29 7.42 -22.13
CA GLY A 100 -1.56 8.47 -22.86
C GLY A 100 -0.04 8.43 -22.70
N SER A 101 0.53 7.41 -22.02
CA SER A 101 1.98 7.24 -21.96
C SER A 101 2.41 5.78 -21.80
N ASP A 102 2.94 5.19 -22.87
CA ASP A 102 3.46 3.81 -22.90
C ASP A 102 4.74 3.60 -22.06
N ARG A 103 5.29 4.69 -21.51
CA ARG A 103 6.54 4.70 -20.73
C ARG A 103 6.35 5.10 -19.27
N THR A 104 5.15 5.51 -18.87
CA THR A 104 4.90 5.99 -17.52
C THR A 104 4.10 4.96 -16.72
N PHE A 105 4.74 4.42 -15.70
CA PHE A 105 4.16 3.43 -14.81
C PHE A 105 3.87 4.03 -13.44
N LEU A 106 2.66 3.83 -12.96
CA LEU A 106 2.29 4.01 -11.58
C LEU A 106 2.52 2.70 -10.82
N ARG A 107 3.57 2.70 -9.99
CA ARG A 107 3.90 1.58 -9.10
C ARG A 107 3.24 1.76 -7.75
N LEU A 108 2.36 0.83 -7.40
CA LEU A 108 1.66 0.78 -6.11
C LEU A 108 2.19 -0.38 -5.27
N TRP A 109 2.23 -0.20 -3.96
CA TRP A 109 2.61 -1.26 -3.02
C TRP A 109 1.38 -1.84 -2.35
N GLU A 110 1.37 -3.17 -2.22
CA GLU A 110 0.49 -3.93 -1.33
C GLU A 110 -1.00 -3.66 -1.59
N VAL A 111 -1.38 -3.61 -2.87
CA VAL A 111 -2.76 -3.43 -3.29
C VAL A 111 -3.52 -4.76 -3.15
N PRO A 112 -4.54 -4.87 -2.26
CA PRO A 112 -5.32 -6.09 -2.10
C PRO A 112 -6.08 -6.45 -3.38
N GLU A 113 -6.35 -7.73 -3.62
CA GLU A 113 -7.01 -8.16 -4.87
C GLU A 113 -8.39 -7.51 -5.05
N ARG A 114 -9.19 -7.35 -3.99
CA ARG A 114 -10.47 -6.63 -4.05
C ARG A 114 -10.34 -5.19 -4.60
N VAL A 115 -9.24 -4.52 -4.27
CA VAL A 115 -8.96 -3.16 -4.73
C VAL A 115 -8.45 -3.21 -6.17
N ARG A 116 -7.65 -4.22 -6.52
CA ARG A 116 -7.21 -4.44 -7.90
C ARG A 116 -8.37 -4.71 -8.84
N GLU A 117 -9.30 -5.58 -8.46
CA GLU A 117 -10.53 -5.84 -9.22
C GLU A 117 -11.36 -4.57 -9.40
N ASN A 118 -11.49 -3.77 -8.35
CA ASN A 118 -12.15 -2.48 -8.43
C ASN A 118 -11.44 -1.52 -9.41
N ILE A 119 -10.11 -1.49 -9.42
CA ILE A 119 -9.33 -0.73 -10.42
C ILE A 119 -9.52 -1.32 -11.82
N ARG A 120 -9.53 -2.66 -12.00
CA ARG A 120 -9.75 -3.30 -13.30
C ARG A 120 -11.12 -2.95 -13.89
N ARG A 121 -12.17 -2.96 -13.05
CA ARG A 121 -13.54 -2.63 -13.47
C ARG A 121 -13.72 -1.13 -13.72
N GLY A 122 -13.13 -0.29 -12.88
CA GLY A 122 -13.29 1.17 -12.96
C GLY A 122 -12.34 1.87 -13.93
N GLY A 123 -11.19 1.26 -14.26
CA GLY A 123 -10.16 1.81 -15.16
C GLY A 123 -9.53 3.12 -14.68
N GLN A 124 -9.80 3.55 -13.45
CA GLN A 124 -9.40 4.87 -12.95
C GLN A 124 -8.98 4.82 -11.48
N VAL A 125 -7.98 5.64 -11.17
CA VAL A 125 -7.57 5.95 -9.80
C VAL A 125 -7.50 7.46 -9.62
N TRP A 126 -7.68 7.93 -8.40
CA TRP A 126 -7.42 9.33 -8.06
C TRP A 126 -5.99 9.48 -7.57
N MET A 127 -5.32 10.52 -8.04
CA MET A 127 -3.93 10.81 -7.71
C MET A 127 -3.78 12.22 -7.16
N ALA A 128 -2.93 12.38 -6.15
CA ALA A 128 -2.37 13.67 -5.73
C ALA A 128 -0.84 13.60 -5.79
N GLY A 129 -0.21 14.54 -6.48
CA GLY A 129 1.19 14.48 -6.93
C GLY A 129 1.26 14.31 -8.46
N PRO A 130 2.37 13.81 -9.01
CA PRO A 130 3.59 13.40 -8.33
C PRO A 130 4.39 14.57 -7.72
N ASP A 131 5.12 14.31 -6.62
CA ASP A 131 6.17 15.21 -6.12
C ASP A 131 7.43 15.14 -7.00
N PRO A 132 8.45 16.01 -6.79
CA PRO A 132 9.71 15.96 -7.53
C PRO A 132 10.49 14.64 -7.42
N ARG A 133 10.15 13.77 -6.46
CA ARG A 133 10.73 12.42 -6.28
C ARG A 133 9.88 11.34 -6.96
N GLY A 134 8.84 11.73 -7.69
CA GLY A 134 7.90 10.85 -8.38
C GLY A 134 6.89 10.18 -7.44
N ARG A 135 6.71 10.64 -6.20
CA ARG A 135 5.78 10.03 -5.23
C ARG A 135 4.38 10.60 -5.43
N ALA A 136 3.37 9.76 -5.36
CA ALA A 136 1.98 10.17 -5.51
C ALA A 136 1.09 9.47 -4.47
N ALA A 137 0.14 10.19 -3.89
CA ALA A 137 -0.92 9.59 -3.09
C ALA A 137 -1.99 9.06 -4.05
N VAL A 138 -2.35 7.78 -3.91
CA VAL A 138 -3.26 7.11 -4.84
C VAL A 138 -4.47 6.58 -4.08
N LEU A 139 -5.66 6.96 -4.55
CA LEU A 139 -6.94 6.58 -3.99
C LEU A 139 -7.78 5.83 -5.03
N THR A 140 -8.62 4.90 -4.57
CA THR A 140 -9.59 4.24 -5.44
C THR A 140 -10.99 4.78 -5.24
N ARG A 141 -11.77 4.81 -6.32
CA ARG A 141 -13.21 5.08 -6.29
C ARG A 141 -13.96 3.78 -5.98
N GLY A 142 -14.94 3.78 -5.09
CA GLY A 142 -15.79 2.61 -4.80
C GLY A 142 -15.30 1.71 -3.66
N ALA A 143 -14.00 1.47 -3.54
CA ALA A 143 -13.39 0.84 -2.37
C ALA A 143 -12.51 1.85 -1.62
N PRO A 144 -12.66 2.02 -0.29
CA PRO A 144 -11.79 2.92 0.46
C PRO A 144 -10.39 2.31 0.55
N PHE A 145 -9.47 2.86 -0.23
CA PHE A 145 -8.08 2.46 -0.25
C PHE A 145 -7.23 3.68 -0.61
N LEU A 146 -6.14 3.83 0.13
CA LEU A 146 -5.15 4.88 -0.02
C LEU A 146 -3.78 4.26 0.18
N THR A 147 -2.84 4.58 -0.71
CA THR A 147 -1.46 4.11 -0.64
C THR A 147 -0.51 5.13 -1.27
N LEU A 148 0.76 5.05 -0.91
CA LEU A 148 1.82 5.81 -1.57
C LEU A 148 2.26 5.06 -2.83
N GLY A 149 1.94 5.64 -3.98
CA GLY A 149 2.45 5.24 -5.29
C GLY A 149 3.76 5.93 -5.65
N ARG A 150 4.42 5.40 -6.68
CA ARG A 150 5.54 6.05 -7.34
C ARG A 150 5.33 6.02 -8.85
N VAL A 151 5.35 7.19 -9.48
CA VAL A 151 5.43 7.36 -10.92
C VAL A 151 6.87 7.07 -11.35
N VAL A 152 7.02 6.17 -12.32
CA VAL A 152 8.29 5.73 -12.88
C VAL A 152 8.21 5.93 -14.38
N ILE A 153 9.12 6.74 -14.93
CA ILE A 153 9.26 6.95 -16.37
C ILE A 153 10.37 6.02 -16.86
N ARG A 154 10.12 5.29 -17.95
CA ARG A 154 11.10 4.44 -18.63
C ARG A 154 11.87 5.21 -19.71
#